data_AF-A0A9W7ZJ91-F1
#
_entry.id   AF-A0A9W7ZJ91-F1
#
_cell.length_a   1.000
_cell.length_b   1.000
_cell.length_c   1.000
_cell.angle_alpha   90.00
_cell.angle_beta   90.00
_cell.angle_gamma   90.00
#
_symmetry.space_group_name_H-M   'P 1'
#
loop_
_entity.id
_entity.type
_entity.pdbx_description
1 polymer ?
#
loop_
_entity_poly.entity_id
_entity_poly.type
_entity_poly.pdbx_seq_one_letter_code
_entity_poly.pdbx_strand_id
1 'polypeptide(L)'
;MKLSLSLATLATAASAAFQFDALAYNPKQLKTGECPTVDSVRDDLAVLSKYTDEIRIYSVQDCNQGEPVLRAIENSDWKVQLGLWINKDDAVYEKDRDELIRLAGVFDYKKHVTAVIVGNEAIYRKEQTSAQVAAKVKDVKQALAKLGLESIPVTVSETWPSYDKTLIDAVDYINMHVFPFWEGTSINDAQSKAFEHIYDLQKAAGNKRVVVGETGWPDAGGNYDAAVPSLKNEQRYLREFICRAQLEKVNYVWFSAFDEAWKPTTNASDVETHWGVLKGDKTPKFQSPMYDCTGFKPSSSTSDDSSSEESSEGSSADNNSNEIDSLDSDIDESSDESSEIDESSDESSETDESTTSNALSHIGRSMSTTAASVVALVAAALF
;
A
#
# COMPACT_ATOMS: atom_id res chain seq x y z
N MET A 1 -52.83 35.28 27.10
CA MET A 1 -51.83 35.09 26.03
C MET A 1 -51.84 33.62 25.60
N LYS A 2 -51.57 33.32 24.32
CA LYS A 2 -51.13 31.98 23.89
C LYS A 2 -49.64 32.08 23.61
N LEU A 3 -48.80 31.29 24.28
CA LEU A 3 -47.39 31.17 23.89
C LEU A 3 -47.33 30.28 22.64
N SER A 4 -46.68 30.77 21.59
CA SER A 4 -46.24 29.91 20.49
C SER A 4 -44.87 29.34 20.87
N LEU A 5 -44.75 28.01 20.83
CA LEU A 5 -43.48 27.34 21.09
C LEU A 5 -42.76 27.14 19.75
N SER A 6 -41.91 28.09 19.37
CA SER A 6 -41.11 28.00 18.14
C SER A 6 -40.08 26.87 18.27
N LEU A 7 -40.33 25.76 17.58
CA LEU A 7 -39.41 24.62 17.54
C LEU A 7 -38.20 24.99 16.67
N ALA A 8 -37.07 25.32 17.30
CA ALA A 8 -35.83 25.63 16.58
C ALA A 8 -35.23 24.34 16.01
N THR A 9 -35.32 24.16 14.69
CA THR A 9 -34.60 23.08 13.99
C THR A 9 -33.11 23.37 14.00
N LEU A 10 -32.36 22.68 14.87
CA LEU A 10 -30.91 22.56 14.71
C LEU A 10 -30.65 21.83 13.38
N ALA A 11 -30.23 22.59 12.37
CA ALA A 11 -29.59 22.01 11.20
C ALA A 11 -28.22 21.49 11.65
N THR A 12 -28.12 20.19 11.91
CA THR A 12 -26.83 19.52 12.02
C THR A 12 -26.18 19.58 10.64
N ALA A 13 -25.27 20.54 10.45
CA ALA A 13 -24.36 20.53 9.33
C ALA A 13 -23.54 19.24 9.45
N ALA A 14 -23.84 18.25 8.61
CA ALA A 14 -22.94 17.14 8.42
C ALA A 14 -21.63 17.71 7.89
N SER A 15 -20.55 17.56 8.65
CA SER A 15 -19.22 17.77 8.07
C SER A 15 -19.13 16.85 6.85
N ALA A 16 -18.67 17.38 5.72
CA ALA A 16 -18.33 16.51 4.60
C ALA A 16 -17.28 15.53 5.12
N ALA A 17 -17.56 14.23 5.02
CA ALA A 17 -16.57 13.21 5.33
C ALA A 17 -15.43 13.36 4.33
N PHE A 18 -14.19 13.28 4.82
CA PHE A 18 -13.02 13.27 3.96
C PHE A 18 -13.02 12.05 3.03
N GLN A 19 -12.36 12.18 1.88
CA GLN A 19 -12.26 11.10 0.90
C GLN A 19 -11.29 9.99 1.36
N PHE A 20 -10.40 10.25 2.32
CA PHE A 20 -9.48 9.27 2.87
C PHE A 20 -9.42 9.38 4.40
N ASP A 21 -9.45 8.22 5.08
CA ASP A 21 -9.17 8.09 6.52
C ASP A 21 -7.81 8.72 6.86
N ALA A 22 -6.79 8.40 6.07
CA ALA A 22 -5.49 9.08 6.05
C ALA A 22 -4.76 8.82 4.72
N LEU A 23 -3.76 9.65 4.39
CA LEU A 23 -2.86 9.44 3.24
C LEU A 23 -1.42 9.17 3.68
N ALA A 24 -0.74 8.22 3.03
CA ALA A 24 0.69 8.01 3.20
C ALA A 24 1.43 9.12 2.45
N TYR A 25 2.29 9.85 3.17
CA TYR A 25 2.88 11.09 2.69
C TYR A 25 4.39 11.09 2.95
N ASN A 26 5.15 11.14 1.86
CA ASN A 26 6.58 11.40 1.92
C ASN A 26 6.83 12.90 1.64
N PRO A 27 7.32 13.68 2.62
CA PRO A 27 7.55 15.11 2.45
C PRO A 27 8.85 15.44 1.69
N LYS A 28 9.62 14.44 1.23
CA LYS A 28 10.74 14.65 0.29
C LYS A 28 10.21 15.28 -1.00
N GLN A 29 10.92 16.27 -1.54
CA GLN A 29 10.48 17.03 -2.71
C GLN A 29 10.18 16.09 -3.90
N LEU A 30 8.92 16.08 -4.35
CA LEU A 30 8.34 15.07 -5.26
C LEU A 30 9.13 14.81 -6.56
N LYS A 31 9.97 15.75 -7.00
CA LYS A 31 10.77 15.66 -8.23
C LYS A 31 12.26 15.38 -8.04
N THR A 32 12.80 15.55 -6.83
CA THR A 32 14.25 15.53 -6.58
C THR A 32 14.67 14.64 -5.41
N GLY A 33 13.75 14.24 -4.54
CA GLY A 33 14.06 13.48 -3.31
C GLY A 33 14.75 14.31 -2.22
N GLU A 34 14.97 15.61 -2.46
CA GLU A 34 15.56 16.53 -1.49
C GLU A 34 14.68 16.67 -0.24
N CYS A 35 15.31 16.89 0.92
CA CYS A 35 14.63 16.99 2.19
C CYS A 35 13.59 18.14 2.24
N PRO A 36 12.51 17.99 3.01
CA PRO A 36 11.46 19.01 3.14
C PRO A 36 11.95 20.34 3.72
N THR A 37 11.27 21.40 3.32
CA THR A 37 11.17 22.66 4.06
C THR A 37 9.80 22.75 4.75
N VAL A 38 9.65 23.64 5.73
CA VAL A 38 8.33 23.85 6.35
C VAL A 38 7.30 24.32 5.33
N ASP A 39 7.73 25.17 4.38
CA ASP A 39 6.82 25.78 3.41
C ASP A 39 6.46 24.83 2.26
N SER A 40 7.38 23.95 1.82
CA SER A 40 7.00 22.89 0.86
C SER A 40 5.94 21.96 1.45
N VAL A 41 6.08 21.57 2.72
CA VAL A 41 5.07 20.74 3.41
C VAL A 41 3.75 21.49 3.60
N ARG A 42 3.76 22.80 3.84
CA ARG A 42 2.53 23.61 3.87
C ARG A 42 1.83 23.64 2.51
N ASP A 43 2.59 23.79 1.42
CA ASP A 43 2.05 23.77 0.06
C ASP A 43 1.48 22.39 -0.32
N ASP A 44 2.06 21.30 0.19
CA ASP A 44 1.53 19.93 0.04
C ASP A 44 0.23 19.75 0.84
N LEU A 45 0.23 20.08 2.13
CA LEU A 45 -0.97 19.96 2.98
C LEU A 45 -2.13 20.87 2.53
N ALA A 46 -1.84 22.05 1.95
CA ALA A 46 -2.85 22.91 1.33
C ALA A 46 -3.50 22.32 0.06
N VAL A 47 -2.87 21.31 -0.56
CA VAL A 47 -3.49 20.48 -1.60
C VAL A 47 -4.25 19.31 -0.97
N LEU A 48 -3.64 18.62 0.01
CA LEU A 48 -4.21 17.43 0.64
C LEU A 48 -5.47 17.70 1.48
N SER A 49 -5.68 18.92 1.98
CA SER A 49 -6.84 19.30 2.83
C SER A 49 -8.21 19.27 2.11
N LYS A 50 -8.25 18.85 0.85
CA LYS A 50 -9.46 18.57 0.05
C LYS A 50 -9.87 17.09 0.11
N TYR A 51 -8.97 16.24 0.63
CA TYR A 51 -9.04 14.79 0.53
C TYR A 51 -8.96 14.12 1.90
N THR A 52 -8.18 14.66 2.84
CA THR A 52 -8.05 14.17 4.24
C THR A 52 -7.60 15.30 5.18
N ASP A 53 -7.70 15.07 6.48
CA ASP A 53 -7.05 15.84 7.56
C ASP A 53 -6.01 15.02 8.35
N GLU A 54 -5.67 13.80 7.90
CA GLU A 54 -4.62 12.95 8.50
C GLU A 54 -3.58 12.44 7.49
N ILE A 55 -2.31 12.50 7.86
CA ILE A 55 -1.18 11.93 7.09
C ILE A 55 -0.38 10.92 7.91
N ARG A 56 0.28 9.97 7.23
CA ARG A 56 1.32 9.11 7.78
C ARG A 56 2.68 9.48 7.20
N ILE A 57 3.71 9.59 8.05
CA ILE A 57 5.12 9.75 7.63
C ILE A 57 5.97 8.56 8.09
N TYR A 58 7.12 8.33 7.45
CA TYR A 58 7.92 7.10 7.57
C TYR A 58 9.00 7.12 8.66
N SER A 59 9.55 8.30 8.91
CA SER A 59 10.60 8.59 9.87
C SER A 59 10.37 10.02 10.36
N VAL A 60 10.77 10.34 11.60
CA VAL A 60 10.86 11.73 12.06
C VAL A 60 12.25 12.31 11.82
N GLN A 61 13.29 11.46 11.77
CA GLN A 61 14.68 11.89 11.69
C GLN A 61 15.29 11.86 10.27
N ASP A 62 15.00 10.85 9.44
CA ASP A 62 15.45 10.87 8.03
C ASP A 62 15.00 12.18 7.39
N CYS A 63 15.90 12.83 6.64
CA CYS A 63 15.69 14.16 6.07
C CYS A 63 15.10 15.23 7.03
N ASN A 64 15.20 15.03 8.35
CA ASN A 64 14.55 15.83 9.40
C ASN A 64 13.03 15.94 9.21
N GLN A 65 12.35 14.92 8.67
CA GLN A 65 10.94 14.98 8.24
C GLN A 65 9.95 15.42 9.33
N GLY A 66 10.19 15.07 10.59
CA GLY A 66 9.26 15.34 11.70
C GLY A 66 9.06 16.83 12.00
N GLU A 67 10.14 17.64 12.02
CA GLU A 67 10.01 19.05 12.40
C GLU A 67 9.25 19.91 11.37
N PRO A 68 9.52 19.84 10.04
CA PRO A 68 8.74 20.55 9.03
C PRO A 68 7.26 20.17 9.03
N VAL A 69 6.92 18.89 9.21
CA VAL A 69 5.54 18.42 9.29
C VAL A 69 4.83 18.98 10.53
N LEU A 70 5.44 18.87 11.72
CA LEU A 70 4.86 19.41 12.95
C LEU A 70 4.73 20.95 12.91
N ARG A 71 5.69 21.67 12.31
CA ARG A 71 5.63 23.14 12.09
C ARG A 71 4.65 23.57 10.99
N ALA A 72 4.28 22.68 10.08
CA ALA A 72 3.23 22.94 9.10
C ALA A 72 1.84 22.84 9.75
N ILE A 73 1.63 21.85 10.63
CA ILE A 73 0.30 21.56 11.22
C ILE A 73 -0.01 22.29 12.53
N GLU A 74 0.98 22.77 13.28
CA GLU A 74 0.89 23.41 14.61
C GLU A 74 -0.36 24.30 14.84
N ASN A 75 -0.69 25.15 13.87
CA ASN A 75 -1.77 26.14 13.95
C ASN A 75 -3.04 25.73 13.18
N SER A 76 -3.25 24.43 12.98
CA SER A 76 -4.40 23.83 12.28
C SER A 76 -4.99 22.65 13.09
N ASP A 77 -5.99 21.96 12.55
CA ASP A 77 -6.55 20.73 13.14
C ASP A 77 -5.97 19.43 12.57
N TRP A 78 -5.03 19.50 11.63
CA TRP A 78 -4.38 18.33 10.99
C TRP A 78 -3.83 17.30 11.99
N LYS A 79 -3.84 16.03 11.58
CA LYS A 79 -3.35 14.87 12.32
C LYS A 79 -2.17 14.21 11.61
N VAL A 80 -1.29 13.55 12.37
CA VAL A 80 -0.16 12.82 11.84
C VAL A 80 0.13 11.51 12.60
N GLN A 81 0.38 10.44 11.84
CA GLN A 81 0.98 9.20 12.33
C GLN A 81 2.50 9.27 12.13
N LEU A 82 3.26 9.22 13.22
CA LEU A 82 4.73 9.40 13.18
C LEU A 82 5.44 8.04 13.08
N GLY A 83 6.05 7.77 11.93
CA GLY A 83 6.94 6.64 11.73
C GLY A 83 8.31 6.84 12.38
N LEU A 84 8.89 5.74 12.87
CA LEU A 84 10.29 5.59 13.26
C LEU A 84 10.86 4.43 12.44
N TRP A 85 11.93 4.67 11.70
CA TRP A 85 12.49 3.68 10.80
C TRP A 85 13.36 2.66 11.53
N ILE A 86 13.26 1.39 11.11
CA ILE A 86 14.09 0.28 11.63
C ILE A 86 14.85 -0.32 10.46
N ASN A 87 16.17 -0.18 10.51
CA ASN A 87 17.11 -0.96 9.71
C ASN A 87 17.63 -2.16 10.52
N LYS A 88 18.48 -2.97 9.89
CA LYS A 88 19.20 -4.09 10.51
C LYS A 88 19.97 -3.71 11.78
N ASP A 89 20.54 -2.51 11.80
CA ASP A 89 21.26 -1.95 12.94
C ASP A 89 20.43 -0.84 13.62
N ASP A 90 20.45 -0.81 14.95
CA ASP A 90 19.57 0.04 15.77
C ASP A 90 19.87 1.55 15.64
N ALA A 91 21.02 1.94 15.08
CA ALA A 91 21.50 3.33 15.03
C ALA A 91 20.65 4.29 14.16
N VAL A 92 19.68 3.80 13.39
CA VAL A 92 18.65 4.64 12.75
C VAL A 92 17.45 4.80 13.70
N TYR A 93 16.95 3.68 14.23
CA TYR A 93 15.86 3.66 15.20
C TYR A 93 16.16 4.51 16.45
N GLU A 94 17.38 4.47 16.97
CA GLU A 94 17.79 5.27 18.14
C GLU A 94 17.69 6.77 17.86
N LYS A 95 18.11 7.22 16.67
CA LYS A 95 17.98 8.62 16.26
C LYS A 95 16.52 9.02 16.08
N ASP A 96 15.72 8.16 15.47
CA ASP A 96 14.28 8.38 15.28
C ASP A 96 13.52 8.44 16.62
N ARG A 97 13.87 7.58 17.59
CA ARG A 97 13.34 7.62 18.95
C ARG A 97 13.75 8.89 19.70
N ASP A 98 15.03 9.27 19.65
CA ASP A 98 15.54 10.42 20.38
C ASP A 98 15.00 11.74 19.78
N GLU A 99 14.79 11.77 18.46
CA GLU A 99 14.11 12.85 17.74
C GLU A 99 12.60 12.91 18.08
N LEU A 100 11.90 11.77 18.12
CA LEU A 100 10.50 11.70 18.61
C LEU A 100 10.36 12.31 20.00
N ILE A 101 11.30 12.01 20.91
CA ILE A 101 11.34 12.55 22.28
C ILE A 101 11.63 14.07 22.27
N ARG A 102 12.55 14.55 21.42
CA ARG A 102 12.85 15.98 21.26
C ARG A 102 11.61 16.74 20.78
N LEU A 103 10.98 16.27 19.71
CA LEU A 103 9.82 16.89 19.08
C LEU A 103 8.60 16.92 20.03
N ALA A 104 8.40 15.88 20.84
CA ALA A 104 7.39 15.84 21.89
C ALA A 104 7.60 16.88 23.00
N GLY A 105 8.83 17.41 23.15
CA GLY A 105 9.15 18.54 24.03
C GLY A 105 8.94 19.93 23.41
N VAL A 106 8.55 19.99 22.11
CA VAL A 106 8.39 21.24 21.34
C VAL A 106 6.95 21.43 20.84
N PHE A 107 6.27 20.35 20.45
CA PHE A 107 4.96 20.40 19.79
C PHE A 107 3.85 19.70 20.58
N ASP A 108 2.60 20.14 20.43
CA ASP A 108 1.44 19.51 21.07
C ASP A 108 1.07 18.18 20.40
N TYR A 109 1.74 17.12 20.85
CA TYR A 109 1.49 15.74 20.43
C TYR A 109 0.06 15.29 20.77
N LYS A 110 -0.59 15.84 21.80
CA LYS A 110 -1.96 15.43 22.19
C LYS A 110 -3.03 16.00 21.25
N LYS A 111 -2.73 17.13 20.59
CA LYS A 111 -3.57 17.73 19.54
C LYS A 111 -3.33 17.11 18.15
N HIS A 112 -2.11 16.67 17.86
CA HIS A 112 -1.68 16.37 16.49
C HIS A 112 -1.30 14.91 16.20
N VAL A 113 -0.77 14.15 17.17
CA VAL A 113 -0.20 12.81 16.88
C VAL A 113 -1.22 11.73 17.22
N THR A 114 -1.67 10.97 16.21
CA THR A 114 -2.71 9.94 16.33
C THR A 114 -2.16 8.54 16.55
N ALA A 115 -0.93 8.27 16.10
CA ALA A 115 -0.19 7.05 16.37
C ALA A 115 1.32 7.27 16.26
N VAL A 116 2.08 6.34 16.86
CA VAL A 116 3.52 6.19 16.60
C VAL A 116 3.77 4.79 16.04
N ILE A 117 4.45 4.72 14.90
CA ILE A 117 4.68 3.50 14.12
C ILE A 117 6.16 3.14 14.21
N VAL A 118 6.48 2.04 14.91
CA VAL A 118 7.85 1.70 15.30
C VAL A 118 8.38 0.58 14.42
N GLY A 119 8.86 0.97 13.25
CA GLY A 119 9.26 0.10 12.16
C GLY A 119 8.25 0.05 11.02
N ASN A 120 8.79 -0.14 9.83
CA ASN A 120 8.06 -0.38 8.59
C ASN A 120 8.74 -1.56 7.90
N GLU A 121 8.07 -2.70 7.82
CA GLU A 121 8.51 -3.94 7.12
C GLU A 121 9.90 -4.49 7.51
N ALA A 122 10.39 -4.20 8.72
CA ALA A 122 11.71 -4.63 9.18
C ALA A 122 11.84 -6.16 9.35
N ILE A 123 10.73 -6.86 9.61
CA ILE A 123 10.67 -8.33 9.69
C ILE A 123 10.61 -8.92 8.28
N TYR A 124 9.74 -8.38 7.41
CA TYR A 124 9.66 -8.79 5.99
C TYR A 124 10.99 -8.60 5.24
N ARG A 125 11.69 -7.47 5.45
CA ARG A 125 13.04 -7.23 4.91
C ARG A 125 14.14 -8.09 5.57
N LYS A 126 13.80 -8.90 6.57
CA LYS A 126 14.72 -9.78 7.34
C LYS A 126 15.85 -9.01 8.03
N GLU A 127 15.57 -7.75 8.37
CA GLU A 127 16.52 -6.87 9.05
C GLU A 127 16.52 -7.13 10.56
N GLN A 128 15.34 -7.26 11.17
CA GLN A 128 15.17 -7.57 12.58
C GLN A 128 14.09 -8.64 12.81
N THR A 129 14.20 -9.39 13.91
CA THR A 129 13.17 -10.35 14.33
C THR A 129 12.01 -9.67 15.06
N SER A 130 10.84 -10.31 15.07
CA SER A 130 9.64 -9.87 15.82
C SER A 130 9.93 -9.56 17.29
N ALA A 131 10.86 -10.30 17.92
CA ALA A 131 11.28 -10.05 19.30
C ALA A 131 12.08 -8.74 19.46
N GLN A 132 12.94 -8.40 18.50
CA GLN A 132 13.70 -7.14 18.52
C GLN A 132 12.77 -5.94 18.23
N VAL A 133 11.84 -6.08 17.28
CA VAL A 133 10.84 -5.06 16.95
C VAL A 133 9.87 -4.85 18.13
N ALA A 134 9.37 -5.92 18.75
CA ALA A 134 8.55 -5.85 19.97
C ALA A 134 9.27 -5.16 21.14
N ALA A 135 10.59 -5.32 21.28
CA ALA A 135 11.39 -4.61 22.26
C ALA A 135 11.44 -3.09 21.98
N LYS A 136 11.53 -2.68 20.71
CA LYS A 136 11.49 -1.26 20.28
C LYS A 136 10.12 -0.63 20.47
N VAL A 137 9.04 -1.33 20.12
CA VAL A 137 7.65 -0.92 20.43
C VAL A 137 7.50 -0.67 21.94
N LYS A 138 8.08 -1.52 22.78
CA LYS A 138 8.08 -1.37 24.24
C LYS A 138 8.91 -0.17 24.73
N ASP A 139 10.09 0.08 24.16
CA ASP A 139 10.92 1.25 24.51
C ASP A 139 10.19 2.56 24.17
N VAL A 140 9.58 2.66 22.98
CA VAL A 140 8.79 3.84 22.58
C VAL A 140 7.58 4.05 23.49
N LYS A 141 6.82 2.99 23.84
CA LYS A 141 5.74 3.09 24.84
C LYS A 141 6.25 3.61 26.19
N GLN A 142 7.42 3.16 26.63
CA GLN A 142 8.04 3.64 27.86
C GLN A 142 8.59 5.08 27.75
N ALA A 143 9.00 5.53 26.57
CA ALA A 143 9.37 6.92 26.31
C ALA A 143 8.15 7.85 26.38
N LEU A 144 7.07 7.53 25.66
CA LEU A 144 5.83 8.31 25.65
C LEU A 144 5.21 8.38 27.05
N ALA A 145 5.18 7.29 27.82
CA ALA A 145 4.67 7.28 29.18
C ALA A 145 5.48 8.17 30.15
N LYS A 146 6.81 8.33 29.96
CA LYS A 146 7.62 9.28 30.75
C LYS A 146 7.29 10.74 30.43
N LEU A 147 6.69 11.01 29.26
CA LEU A 147 6.27 12.34 28.80
C LEU A 147 4.78 12.62 29.09
N GLY A 148 4.05 11.67 29.69
CA GLY A 148 2.60 11.79 29.88
C GLY A 148 1.81 11.67 28.57
N LEU A 149 2.33 10.93 27.59
CA LEU A 149 1.80 10.70 26.25
C LEU A 149 1.35 9.24 26.02
N GLU A 150 1.17 8.46 27.08
CA GLU A 150 0.74 7.05 27.04
C GLU A 150 -0.65 6.81 26.43
N SER A 151 -1.41 7.87 26.13
CA SER A 151 -2.66 7.81 25.38
C SER A 151 -2.46 7.71 23.86
N ILE A 152 -1.25 7.98 23.34
CA ILE A 152 -0.92 7.85 21.93
C ILE A 152 -0.57 6.38 21.66
N PRO A 153 -1.33 5.66 20.80
CA PRO A 153 -1.10 4.24 20.56
C PRO A 153 0.19 4.00 19.77
N VAL A 154 0.89 2.93 20.11
CA VAL A 154 2.14 2.53 19.45
C VAL A 154 1.98 1.17 18.77
N THR A 155 2.34 1.13 17.49
CA THR A 155 2.26 -0.05 16.62
C THR A 155 3.58 -0.24 15.83
N VAL A 156 3.57 -1.13 14.84
CA VAL A 156 4.58 -1.31 13.78
C VAL A 156 3.82 -1.55 12.47
N SER A 157 4.37 -1.15 11.33
CA SER A 157 3.81 -1.56 10.04
C SER A 157 4.56 -2.78 9.50
N GLU A 158 3.83 -3.84 9.14
CA GLU A 158 4.39 -5.05 8.49
C GLU A 158 3.38 -5.60 7.49
N THR A 159 3.85 -6.19 6.38
CA THR A 159 3.00 -6.93 5.44
C THR A 159 2.42 -8.20 6.07
N TRP A 160 1.24 -8.62 5.62
CA TRP A 160 0.81 -10.01 5.78
C TRP A 160 1.84 -10.95 5.12
N PRO A 161 2.21 -12.10 5.71
CA PRO A 161 1.75 -12.69 6.98
C PRO A 161 2.73 -12.49 8.16
N SER A 162 3.57 -11.44 8.17
CA SER A 162 4.67 -11.24 9.14
C SER A 162 4.25 -11.05 10.61
N TYR A 163 2.94 -10.93 10.89
CA TYR A 163 2.40 -10.73 12.24
C TYR A 163 2.33 -12.03 13.05
N ASP A 164 3.42 -12.35 13.77
CA ASP A 164 3.42 -13.41 14.77
C ASP A 164 2.82 -12.96 16.13
N LYS A 165 2.62 -13.92 17.04
CA LYS A 165 2.05 -13.64 18.37
C LYS A 165 2.90 -12.65 19.21
N THR A 166 4.21 -12.65 19.05
CA THR A 166 5.11 -11.72 19.77
C THR A 166 4.85 -10.28 19.34
N LEU A 167 4.64 -10.07 18.03
CA LEU A 167 4.30 -8.77 17.47
C LEU A 167 2.89 -8.34 17.86
N ILE A 168 1.91 -9.24 17.69
CA ILE A 168 0.50 -9.02 18.06
C ILE A 168 0.38 -8.67 19.56
N ASP A 169 1.12 -9.35 20.45
CA ASP A 169 1.11 -9.04 21.89
C ASP A 169 1.66 -7.64 22.20
N ALA A 170 2.68 -7.18 21.47
CA ALA A 170 3.42 -5.95 21.78
C ALA A 170 2.71 -4.64 21.37
N VAL A 171 2.08 -4.60 20.18
CA VAL A 171 1.41 -3.40 19.63
C VAL A 171 0.11 -3.04 20.36
N ASP A 172 -0.39 -1.81 20.26
CA ASP A 172 -1.75 -1.47 20.77
C ASP A 172 -2.85 -1.87 19.77
N TYR A 173 -2.55 -1.85 18.47
CA TYR A 173 -3.39 -2.33 17.38
C TYR A 173 -2.50 -2.88 16.25
N ILE A 174 -3.00 -3.82 15.46
CA ILE A 174 -2.30 -4.33 14.27
C ILE A 174 -2.40 -3.27 13.16
N ASN A 175 -1.27 -2.92 12.56
CA ASN A 175 -1.17 -2.05 11.40
C ASN A 175 -0.49 -2.83 10.27
N MET A 176 -1.28 -3.27 9.29
CA MET A 176 -0.85 -4.23 8.26
C MET A 176 -0.66 -3.57 6.90
N HIS A 177 0.39 -3.91 6.17
CA HIS A 177 0.50 -3.60 4.75
C HIS A 177 -0.20 -4.69 3.93
N VAL A 178 -0.90 -4.28 2.88
CA VAL A 178 -1.56 -5.20 1.95
C VAL A 178 -1.58 -4.64 0.54
N PHE A 179 -0.84 -5.27 -0.36
CA PHE A 179 -0.67 -4.85 -1.75
C PHE A 179 -0.89 -6.05 -2.69
N PRO A 180 -2.15 -6.34 -3.09
CA PRO A 180 -2.46 -7.44 -4.00
C PRO A 180 -1.70 -7.36 -5.33
N PHE A 181 -1.27 -6.16 -5.73
CA PHE A 181 -0.36 -5.93 -6.85
C PHE A 181 0.94 -6.75 -6.72
N TRP A 182 1.62 -6.68 -5.57
CA TRP A 182 2.85 -7.42 -5.28
C TRP A 182 2.64 -8.91 -5.00
N GLU A 183 1.37 -9.34 -4.89
CA GLU A 183 0.96 -10.74 -4.86
C GLU A 183 0.62 -11.28 -6.26
N GLY A 184 0.77 -10.47 -7.32
CA GLY A 184 0.43 -10.84 -8.69
C GLY A 184 -1.07 -10.97 -8.96
N THR A 185 -1.91 -10.46 -8.05
CA THR A 185 -3.36 -10.65 -8.08
C THR A 185 -4.01 -9.79 -9.16
N SER A 186 -4.96 -10.34 -9.92
CA SER A 186 -5.68 -9.57 -10.94
C SER A 186 -6.53 -8.47 -10.31
N ILE A 187 -6.75 -7.37 -11.05
CA ILE A 187 -7.62 -6.27 -10.59
C ILE A 187 -9.07 -6.71 -10.32
N ASN A 188 -9.52 -7.85 -10.83
CA ASN A 188 -10.85 -8.39 -10.50
C ASN A 188 -10.93 -8.94 -9.07
N ASP A 189 -9.79 -9.42 -8.55
CA ASP A 189 -9.71 -10.19 -7.31
C ASP A 189 -9.01 -9.40 -6.20
N ALA A 190 -8.30 -8.32 -6.55
CA ALA A 190 -7.47 -7.52 -5.65
C ALA A 190 -8.21 -7.04 -4.39
N GLN A 191 -9.42 -6.50 -4.52
CA GLN A 191 -10.24 -6.11 -3.36
C GLN A 191 -10.54 -7.31 -2.46
N SER A 192 -10.77 -8.49 -3.03
CA SER A 192 -11.13 -9.69 -2.26
C SER A 192 -9.91 -10.28 -1.55
N LYS A 193 -8.77 -10.34 -2.24
CA LYS A 193 -7.48 -10.75 -1.66
C LYS A 193 -7.07 -9.86 -0.49
N ALA A 194 -7.23 -8.55 -0.61
CA ALA A 194 -6.92 -7.63 0.49
C ALA A 194 -7.77 -7.89 1.75
N PHE A 195 -9.06 -8.19 1.57
CA PHE A 195 -9.97 -8.46 2.69
C PHE A 195 -9.78 -9.85 3.30
N GLU A 196 -9.40 -10.86 2.51
CA GLU A 196 -8.96 -12.18 3.00
C GLU A 196 -7.84 -12.04 4.04
N HIS A 197 -6.79 -11.27 3.71
CA HIS A 197 -5.66 -11.00 4.61
C HIS A 197 -6.05 -10.22 5.87
N ILE A 198 -6.96 -9.24 5.72
CA ILE A 198 -7.51 -8.47 6.85
C ILE A 198 -8.27 -9.40 7.81
N TYR A 199 -9.10 -10.32 7.30
CA TYR A 199 -9.84 -11.27 8.12
C TYR A 199 -8.93 -12.27 8.84
N ASP A 200 -7.88 -12.75 8.18
CA ASP A 200 -6.88 -13.63 8.80
C ASP A 200 -6.17 -12.95 9.98
N LEU A 201 -5.77 -11.68 9.84
CA LEU A 201 -5.20 -10.92 10.98
C LEU A 201 -6.26 -10.55 12.02
N GLN A 202 -7.51 -10.26 11.67
CA GLN A 202 -8.58 -10.03 12.66
C GLN A 202 -8.82 -11.28 13.52
N LYS A 203 -8.80 -12.46 12.91
CA LYS A 203 -8.90 -13.77 13.57
C LYS A 203 -7.70 -14.05 14.50
N ALA A 204 -6.52 -13.54 14.17
CA ALA A 204 -5.32 -13.65 15.01
C ALA A 204 -5.22 -12.55 16.11
N ALA A 205 -5.81 -11.37 15.90
CA ALA A 205 -5.71 -10.21 16.77
C ALA A 205 -6.45 -10.34 18.11
N GLY A 206 -7.41 -11.27 18.21
CA GLY A 206 -8.31 -11.39 19.35
C GLY A 206 -9.19 -10.15 19.50
N ASN A 207 -8.88 -9.31 20.49
CA ASN A 207 -9.61 -8.06 20.75
C ASN A 207 -8.89 -6.80 20.21
N LYS A 208 -7.70 -6.92 19.60
CA LYS A 208 -6.98 -5.76 19.05
C LYS A 208 -7.57 -5.37 17.70
N ARG A 209 -7.66 -4.07 17.42
CA ARG A 209 -8.09 -3.57 16.10
C ARG A 209 -7.07 -3.97 15.04
N VAL A 210 -7.54 -4.24 13.83
CA VAL A 210 -6.72 -4.32 12.62
C VAL A 210 -6.98 -3.08 11.79
N VAL A 211 -5.91 -2.42 11.37
CA VAL A 211 -5.89 -1.22 10.54
C VAL A 211 -4.99 -1.50 9.35
N VAL A 212 -5.39 -1.10 8.15
CA VAL A 212 -4.51 -1.16 6.98
C VAL A 212 -3.53 0.01 7.06
N GLY A 213 -2.25 -0.31 7.31
CA GLY A 213 -1.16 0.64 7.39
C GLY A 213 -0.78 1.25 6.06
N GLU A 214 -0.85 0.46 4.99
CA GLU A 214 -0.73 0.88 3.58
C GLU A 214 -1.48 -0.09 2.68
N THR A 215 -2.11 0.46 1.64
CA THR A 215 -2.58 -0.26 0.46
C THR A 215 -2.73 0.70 -0.71
N GLY A 216 -2.60 0.22 -1.94
CA GLY A 216 -2.70 1.02 -3.16
C GLY A 216 -2.62 0.18 -4.43
N TRP A 217 -2.61 0.85 -5.59
CA TRP A 217 -2.40 0.23 -6.90
C TRP A 217 -1.78 1.25 -7.87
N PRO A 218 -0.75 0.91 -8.67
CA PRO A 218 -0.06 1.90 -9.49
C PRO A 218 -0.75 2.20 -10.84
N ASP A 219 -0.63 3.44 -11.33
CA ASP A 219 -1.32 3.91 -12.54
C ASP A 219 -0.52 3.75 -13.84
N ALA A 220 0.78 3.50 -13.74
CA ALA A 220 1.71 3.20 -14.84
C ALA A 220 2.88 2.33 -14.34
N GLY A 221 3.76 1.92 -15.27
CA GLY A 221 4.81 0.92 -15.07
C GLY A 221 4.54 -0.36 -15.88
N GLY A 222 5.30 -1.42 -15.59
CA GLY A 222 5.08 -2.77 -16.08
C GLY A 222 4.13 -3.59 -15.19
N ASN A 223 3.77 -4.79 -15.65
CA ASN A 223 2.93 -5.71 -14.86
C ASN A 223 3.75 -6.43 -13.78
N TYR A 224 3.08 -6.90 -12.73
CA TYR A 224 3.57 -7.93 -11.84
C TYR A 224 2.62 -9.14 -11.90
N ASP A 225 3.04 -10.21 -12.58
CA ASP A 225 2.18 -11.34 -13.00
C ASP A 225 0.84 -10.88 -13.64
N ALA A 226 -0.31 -11.11 -12.99
CA ALA A 226 -1.63 -10.68 -13.48
C ALA A 226 -2.06 -9.29 -12.97
N ALA A 227 -1.24 -8.63 -12.15
CA ALA A 227 -1.46 -7.26 -11.70
C ALA A 227 -0.96 -6.27 -12.76
N VAL A 228 -1.90 -5.59 -13.42
CA VAL A 228 -1.65 -4.63 -14.50
C VAL A 228 -1.79 -3.20 -13.96
N PRO A 229 -0.75 -2.35 -13.97
CA PRO A 229 -0.91 -0.94 -13.64
C PRO A 229 -1.74 -0.25 -14.73
N SER A 230 -2.64 0.64 -14.32
CA SER A 230 -3.29 1.61 -15.19
C SER A 230 -4.14 2.56 -14.34
N LEU A 231 -4.30 3.81 -14.77
CA LEU A 231 -5.25 4.77 -14.18
C LEU A 231 -6.67 4.18 -13.95
N LYS A 232 -7.12 3.29 -14.85
CA LYS A 232 -8.40 2.57 -14.72
C LYS A 232 -8.39 1.57 -13.56
N ASN A 233 -7.28 0.85 -13.37
CA ASN A 233 -7.14 -0.16 -12.32
C ASN A 233 -6.84 0.49 -10.95
N GLU A 234 -6.07 1.57 -10.90
CA GLU A 234 -5.91 2.41 -9.71
C GLU A 234 -7.28 2.93 -9.25
N GLN A 235 -8.07 3.58 -10.11
CA GLN A 235 -9.40 4.08 -9.72
C GLN A 235 -10.34 2.96 -9.29
N ARG A 236 -10.26 1.79 -9.94
CA ARG A 236 -11.06 0.63 -9.58
C ARG A 236 -10.68 0.09 -8.20
N TYR A 237 -9.40 -0.12 -7.93
CA TYR A 237 -8.95 -0.62 -6.62
C TYR A 237 -9.25 0.40 -5.51
N LEU A 238 -9.01 1.69 -5.76
CA LEU A 238 -9.36 2.81 -4.89
C LEU A 238 -10.84 2.75 -4.48
N ARG A 239 -11.75 2.68 -5.46
CA ARG A 239 -13.18 2.58 -5.19
C ARG A 239 -13.55 1.29 -4.46
N GLU A 240 -13.13 0.14 -4.97
CA GLU A 240 -13.59 -1.16 -4.45
C GLU A 240 -13.05 -1.42 -3.04
N PHE A 241 -11.79 -1.09 -2.76
CA PHE A 241 -11.22 -1.18 -1.42
C PHE A 241 -11.90 -0.21 -0.45
N ILE A 242 -11.94 1.09 -0.76
CA ILE A 242 -12.43 2.09 0.20
C ILE A 242 -13.93 1.90 0.48
N CYS A 243 -14.75 1.58 -0.53
CA CYS A 243 -16.17 1.36 -0.30
C CYS A 243 -16.48 0.09 0.52
N ARG A 244 -15.61 -0.94 0.46
CA ARG A 244 -15.70 -2.09 1.37
C ARG A 244 -15.18 -1.75 2.76
N ALA A 245 -14.10 -0.97 2.86
CA ALA A 245 -13.52 -0.51 4.12
C ALA A 245 -14.51 0.36 4.92
N GLN A 246 -15.24 1.26 4.26
CA GLN A 246 -16.32 2.06 4.86
C GLN A 246 -17.49 1.19 5.34
N LEU A 247 -17.90 0.19 4.56
CA LEU A 247 -18.99 -0.73 4.91
C LEU A 247 -18.66 -1.58 6.15
N GLU A 248 -17.43 -2.12 6.19
CA GLU A 248 -16.96 -3.04 7.23
C GLU A 248 -16.24 -2.34 8.40
N LYS A 249 -16.04 -1.02 8.30
CA LYS A 249 -15.38 -0.14 9.30
C LYS A 249 -13.91 -0.51 9.56
N VAL A 250 -13.21 -0.88 8.49
CA VAL A 250 -11.76 -1.06 8.49
C VAL A 250 -11.10 0.30 8.26
N ASN A 251 -10.35 0.82 9.24
CA ASN A 251 -9.54 2.01 9.02
C ASN A 251 -8.33 1.68 8.14
N TYR A 252 -7.91 2.64 7.31
CA TYR A 252 -6.80 2.49 6.38
C TYR A 252 -6.00 3.78 6.24
N VAL A 253 -4.76 3.65 5.77
CA VAL A 253 -3.99 4.73 5.15
C VAL A 253 -3.79 4.34 3.69
N TRP A 254 -4.12 5.23 2.75
CA TRP A 254 -3.90 4.95 1.33
C TRP A 254 -2.47 5.29 0.89
N PHE A 255 -1.85 4.38 0.14
CA PHE A 255 -0.54 4.54 -0.48
C PHE A 255 -0.70 4.94 -1.96
N SER A 256 -0.38 6.16 -2.37
CA SER A 256 0.16 7.29 -1.59
C SER A 256 -0.55 8.63 -1.91
N ALA A 257 -0.14 9.70 -1.22
CA ALA A 257 -0.60 11.04 -1.47
C ALA A 257 -0.16 11.57 -2.85
N PHE A 258 1.08 11.31 -3.26
CA PHE A 258 1.71 11.91 -4.44
C PHE A 258 2.64 10.93 -5.16
N ASP A 259 2.70 11.00 -6.49
CA ASP A 259 3.73 10.33 -7.28
C ASP A 259 5.14 10.85 -6.93
N GLU A 260 6.00 9.97 -6.42
CA GLU A 260 7.36 10.26 -5.94
C GLU A 260 8.38 9.96 -7.05
N ALA A 261 8.58 10.91 -7.99
CA ALA A 261 9.41 10.72 -9.19
C ALA A 261 10.93 10.55 -8.94
N TRP A 262 11.36 10.54 -7.67
CA TRP A 262 12.73 10.28 -7.24
C TRP A 262 12.94 8.85 -6.70
N LYS A 263 11.88 8.05 -6.53
CA LYS A 263 11.99 6.64 -6.09
C LYS A 263 12.71 5.78 -7.15
N PRO A 264 13.36 4.66 -6.76
CA PRO A 264 14.11 3.83 -7.70
C PRO A 264 13.23 3.13 -8.73
N THR A 265 13.50 3.38 -10.01
CA THR A 265 12.85 2.73 -11.16
C THR A 265 13.37 1.31 -11.46
N THR A 266 14.48 0.91 -10.82
CA THR A 266 15.19 -0.35 -11.10
C THR A 266 14.60 -1.59 -10.41
N ASN A 267 13.30 -1.57 -10.06
CA ASN A 267 12.64 -2.72 -9.45
C ASN A 267 11.99 -3.62 -10.52
N ALA A 268 11.33 -4.72 -10.12
CA ALA A 268 10.82 -5.73 -11.07
C ALA A 268 9.64 -5.25 -11.94
N SER A 269 9.12 -4.04 -11.72
CA SER A 269 7.89 -3.56 -12.37
C SER A 269 7.93 -2.07 -12.75
N ASP A 270 8.90 -1.27 -12.30
CA ASP A 270 9.00 0.18 -12.57
C ASP A 270 7.71 0.97 -12.26
N VAL A 271 7.08 0.64 -11.13
CA VAL A 271 5.81 1.24 -10.67
C VAL A 271 5.98 2.30 -9.57
N GLU A 272 7.19 2.47 -9.04
CA GLU A 272 7.44 3.23 -7.81
C GLU A 272 7.10 4.72 -7.90
N THR A 273 7.15 5.27 -9.10
CA THR A 273 6.83 6.68 -9.33
C THR A 273 5.34 6.91 -9.65
N HIS A 274 4.48 5.90 -9.47
CA HIS A 274 3.11 5.85 -10.02
C HIS A 274 2.01 5.45 -9.01
N TRP A 275 2.25 5.53 -7.70
CA TRP A 275 1.29 5.14 -6.65
C TRP A 275 0.41 6.28 -6.09
N GLY A 276 0.63 7.54 -6.47
CA GLY A 276 -0.01 8.68 -5.83
C GLY A 276 -1.38 9.05 -6.39
N VAL A 277 -2.40 9.27 -5.54
CA VAL A 277 -3.72 9.76 -6.01
C VAL A 277 -3.65 11.18 -6.61
N LEU A 278 -2.56 11.90 -6.33
CA LEU A 278 -2.12 13.09 -7.05
C LEU A 278 -0.76 12.84 -7.72
N LYS A 279 -0.50 13.53 -8.82
CA LYS A 279 0.76 13.47 -9.56
C LYS A 279 1.85 14.29 -8.89
N GLY A 280 3.11 14.10 -9.33
CA GLY A 280 4.28 14.87 -8.86
C GLY A 280 4.27 16.38 -9.21
N ASP A 281 3.23 16.87 -9.87
CA ASP A 281 2.91 18.31 -10.04
C ASP A 281 1.72 18.79 -9.18
N LYS A 282 1.25 17.94 -8.26
CA LYS A 282 0.10 18.10 -7.37
C LYS A 282 -1.26 18.18 -8.07
N THR A 283 -1.37 17.81 -9.36
CA THR A 283 -2.68 17.62 -10.03
C THR A 283 -3.30 16.26 -9.67
N PRO A 284 -4.62 16.16 -9.46
CA PRO A 284 -5.26 14.89 -9.11
C PRO A 284 -5.30 13.95 -10.32
N LYS A 285 -5.09 12.65 -10.11
CA LYS A 285 -5.24 11.63 -11.16
C LYS A 285 -6.71 11.46 -11.59
N PHE A 286 -7.66 11.69 -10.67
CA PHE A 286 -9.09 11.51 -10.88
C PHE A 286 -9.88 12.82 -10.83
N GLN A 287 -11.07 12.81 -11.44
CA GLN A 287 -12.07 13.86 -11.22
C GLN A 287 -12.60 13.79 -9.78
N SER A 288 -13.26 14.84 -9.30
CA SER A 288 -13.80 14.89 -7.92
C SER A 288 -15.30 14.52 -7.90
N PRO A 289 -15.76 13.64 -6.99
CA PRO A 289 -14.98 12.85 -6.04
C PRO A 289 -14.17 11.76 -6.75
N MET A 290 -13.00 11.40 -6.18
CA MET A 290 -12.05 10.46 -6.80
C MET A 290 -12.65 9.06 -7.00
N TYR A 291 -13.57 8.68 -6.12
CA TYR A 291 -14.39 7.48 -6.18
C TYR A 291 -15.83 7.80 -5.70
N ASP A 292 -16.78 6.90 -5.99
CA ASP A 292 -18.15 6.98 -5.49
C ASP A 292 -18.65 5.59 -5.06
N CYS A 293 -19.11 5.47 -3.81
CA CYS A 293 -19.64 4.23 -3.24
C CYS A 293 -21.13 4.00 -3.55
N THR A 294 -21.80 4.92 -4.26
CA THR A 294 -23.17 4.73 -4.74
C THR A 294 -23.27 3.44 -5.57
N GLY A 295 -24.23 2.58 -5.20
CA GLY A 295 -24.43 1.29 -5.84
C GLY A 295 -23.29 0.28 -5.65
N PHE A 296 -22.28 0.55 -4.81
CA PHE A 296 -21.26 -0.43 -4.48
C PHE A 296 -21.89 -1.65 -3.78
N LYS A 297 -21.43 -2.83 -4.20
CA LYS A 297 -21.64 -4.11 -3.52
C LYS A 297 -20.26 -4.74 -3.41
N PRO A 298 -19.85 -5.26 -2.25
CA PRO A 298 -18.62 -6.04 -2.15
C PRO A 298 -18.65 -7.19 -3.15
N SER A 299 -17.49 -7.53 -3.71
CA SER A 299 -17.35 -8.84 -4.36
C SER A 299 -17.68 -9.92 -3.32
N SER A 300 -18.64 -10.78 -3.64
CA SER A 300 -18.94 -11.97 -2.86
C SER A 300 -17.67 -12.83 -2.82
N SER A 301 -17.08 -12.95 -1.63
CA SER A 301 -16.10 -14.01 -1.38
C SER A 301 -16.81 -15.33 -1.63
N THR A 302 -16.23 -16.21 -2.46
CA THR A 302 -16.80 -17.51 -2.80
C THR A 302 -16.71 -18.46 -1.60
N SER A 303 -17.64 -18.27 -0.69
CA SER A 303 -17.95 -19.13 0.46
C SER A 303 -19.43 -19.53 0.42
N ASP A 304 -19.94 -19.81 -0.79
CA ASP A 304 -21.23 -20.45 -0.99
C ASP A 304 -21.09 -21.93 -0.61
N ASP A 305 -21.51 -22.24 0.62
CA ASP A 305 -21.61 -23.60 1.15
C ASP A 305 -22.66 -24.39 0.34
N SER A 306 -22.42 -25.67 0.04
CA SER A 306 -23.17 -26.37 -1.01
C SER A 306 -24.55 -26.86 -0.56
N SER A 307 -25.54 -25.97 -0.60
CA SER A 307 -26.93 -26.31 -0.31
C SER A 307 -27.64 -26.97 -1.51
N SER A 308 -27.54 -28.31 -1.55
CA SER A 308 -28.51 -29.26 -2.15
C SER A 308 -29.11 -28.93 -3.53
N GLU A 309 -28.71 -29.70 -4.54
CA GLU A 309 -29.56 -29.97 -5.69
C GLU A 309 -30.87 -30.64 -5.22
N GLU A 310 -32.03 -30.13 -5.63
CA GLU A 310 -33.28 -30.87 -5.61
C GLU A 310 -33.92 -30.77 -7.01
N SER A 311 -34.32 -31.92 -7.56
CA SER A 311 -34.60 -32.06 -8.99
C SER A 311 -36.08 -31.89 -9.34
N SER A 312 -36.35 -31.25 -10.48
CA SER A 312 -37.63 -31.36 -11.17
C SER A 312 -37.43 -31.41 -12.69
N GLU A 313 -37.88 -32.49 -13.30
CA GLU A 313 -37.82 -32.67 -14.75
C GLU A 313 -38.88 -31.79 -15.44
N GLY A 314 -38.52 -31.18 -16.57
CA GLY A 314 -39.38 -30.24 -17.30
C GLY A 314 -39.14 -30.29 -18.81
N SER A 315 -39.54 -31.37 -19.46
CA SER A 315 -39.34 -31.58 -20.90
C SER A 315 -40.06 -30.56 -21.78
N SER A 316 -39.33 -29.95 -22.72
CA SER A 316 -39.71 -29.88 -24.15
C SER A 316 -38.52 -29.40 -24.98
N ALA A 317 -38.33 -29.99 -26.16
CA ALA A 317 -37.36 -29.52 -27.15
C ALA A 317 -38.11 -29.10 -28.42
N ASP A 318 -37.67 -28.03 -29.08
CA ASP A 318 -37.83 -27.90 -30.53
C ASP A 318 -36.81 -26.92 -31.15
N ASN A 319 -36.76 -26.94 -32.47
CA ASN A 319 -35.82 -26.26 -33.38
C ASN A 319 -35.95 -24.70 -33.32
N ASN A 320 -35.06 -23.87 -33.90
CA ASN A 320 -34.29 -24.05 -35.13
C ASN A 320 -33.05 -23.12 -35.25
N SER A 321 -32.35 -23.21 -36.39
CA SER A 321 -31.11 -22.53 -36.79
C SER A 321 -31.19 -21.01 -37.08
N ASN A 322 -30.04 -20.47 -37.52
CA ASN A 322 -29.74 -19.12 -38.03
C ASN A 322 -29.30 -18.10 -36.96
N GLU A 323 -28.32 -17.22 -37.22
CA GLU A 323 -27.40 -17.08 -38.36
C GLU A 323 -26.05 -16.50 -37.88
N ILE A 324 -24.95 -16.79 -38.59
CA ILE A 324 -23.66 -16.12 -38.37
C ILE A 324 -23.52 -15.10 -39.48
N ASP A 325 -23.31 -13.84 -39.12
CA ASP A 325 -22.87 -12.79 -40.05
C ASP A 325 -21.53 -12.23 -39.58
N SER A 326 -20.63 -11.96 -40.53
CA SER A 326 -19.21 -11.70 -40.28
C SER A 326 -18.71 -10.61 -41.23
N LEU A 327 -18.35 -9.46 -40.66
CA LEU A 327 -17.94 -8.27 -41.42
C LEU A 327 -16.43 -8.03 -41.32
N ASP A 328 -15.87 -7.63 -42.46
CA ASP A 328 -14.57 -7.00 -42.71
C ASP A 328 -13.32 -7.59 -42.06
N SER A 329 -12.37 -8.02 -42.91
CA SER A 329 -11.44 -7.04 -43.47
C SER A 329 -10.55 -7.64 -44.57
N ASP A 330 -10.69 -7.12 -45.80
CA ASP A 330 -9.65 -7.25 -46.83
C ASP A 330 -8.55 -6.20 -46.56
N ILE A 331 -7.31 -6.63 -46.42
CA ILE A 331 -6.12 -5.78 -46.56
C ILE A 331 -5.14 -6.52 -47.48
N ASP A 332 -4.90 -5.94 -48.65
CA ASP A 332 -4.12 -6.53 -49.74
C ASP A 332 -2.61 -6.37 -49.50
N GLU A 333 -1.81 -7.31 -50.01
CA GLU A 333 -0.36 -7.27 -49.88
C GLU A 333 0.27 -6.32 -50.90
N SER A 334 1.30 -5.59 -50.47
CA SER A 334 2.35 -5.12 -51.40
C SER A 334 3.70 -5.08 -50.69
N SER A 335 4.54 -6.04 -51.03
CA SER A 335 5.95 -6.10 -50.65
C SER A 335 6.78 -5.98 -51.92
N ASP A 336 7.85 -5.18 -51.87
CA ASP A 336 8.81 -5.06 -52.97
C ASP A 336 10.24 -5.07 -52.43
N GLU A 337 11.08 -5.73 -53.21
CA GLU A 337 12.50 -6.06 -53.08
C GLU A 337 13.45 -4.81 -53.20
N SER A 338 14.77 -4.83 -52.98
CA SER A 338 15.78 -5.87 -52.61
C SER A 338 17.14 -5.21 -52.25
N SER A 339 18.22 -6.02 -52.17
CA SER A 339 19.67 -5.72 -52.01
C SER A 339 20.11 -5.31 -50.59
N GLU A 340 20.92 -6.08 -49.84
CA GLU A 340 22.11 -6.95 -50.09
C GLU A 340 23.45 -6.22 -50.24
N ILE A 341 24.46 -6.72 -49.49
CA ILE A 341 25.87 -6.97 -49.88
C ILE A 341 26.61 -7.63 -48.69
N ASP A 342 27.14 -8.83 -48.92
CA ASP A 342 28.39 -9.49 -48.46
C ASP A 342 28.88 -9.32 -46.99
N GLU A 343 29.12 -10.39 -46.21
CA GLU A 343 30.27 -11.36 -46.24
C GLU A 343 31.65 -10.75 -45.82
N SER A 344 32.56 -11.45 -45.11
CA SER A 344 32.58 -12.83 -44.54
C SER A 344 33.68 -13.00 -43.44
N SER A 345 33.71 -14.20 -42.83
CA SER A 345 34.84 -14.93 -42.18
C SER A 345 35.60 -14.39 -40.93
N ASP A 346 35.66 -15.25 -39.89
CA ASP A 346 36.82 -16.01 -39.34
C ASP A 346 38.25 -15.37 -39.37
N GLU A 347 39.23 -15.73 -38.52
CA GLU A 347 39.41 -16.86 -37.59
C GLU A 347 40.48 -16.48 -36.51
N SER A 348 40.41 -17.02 -35.28
CA SER A 348 41.62 -17.24 -34.44
C SER A 348 41.34 -18.14 -33.22
N SER A 349 42.17 -19.17 -33.03
CA SER A 349 42.18 -20.08 -31.86
C SER A 349 43.44 -19.87 -31.00
N GLU A 350 43.45 -20.38 -29.75
CA GLU A 350 44.46 -21.35 -29.25
C GLU A 350 44.37 -21.61 -27.73
N THR A 351 44.52 -22.90 -27.33
CA THR A 351 44.94 -23.45 -26.01
C THR A 351 44.07 -23.15 -24.76
N ASP A 352 43.61 -24.14 -23.98
CA ASP A 352 44.30 -25.15 -23.12
C ASP A 352 44.96 -24.54 -21.86
N GLU A 353 44.94 -25.17 -20.67
CA GLU A 353 44.82 -26.60 -20.35
C GLU A 353 44.18 -26.87 -18.95
N SER A 354 43.63 -28.09 -18.73
CA SER A 354 43.78 -28.99 -17.54
C SER A 354 43.79 -28.45 -16.08
N THR A 355 43.19 -29.06 -15.04
CA THR A 355 42.24 -30.19 -14.76
C THR A 355 41.65 -29.94 -13.32
N THR A 356 40.93 -30.76 -12.52
CA THR A 356 40.67 -32.22 -12.38
C THR A 356 39.22 -32.53 -11.92
N SER A 357 38.92 -33.80 -11.64
CA SER A 357 37.60 -34.38 -11.30
C SER A 357 37.23 -34.43 -9.80
N ASN A 358 35.92 -34.56 -9.50
CA ASN A 358 35.38 -35.82 -8.93
C ASN A 358 33.83 -35.92 -8.83
N ALA A 359 33.26 -36.63 -9.81
CA ALA A 359 32.25 -37.71 -9.72
C ALA A 359 31.16 -37.79 -8.61
N LEU A 360 29.92 -38.04 -9.07
CA LEU A 360 28.79 -38.78 -8.45
C LEU A 360 28.04 -38.09 -7.28
N SER A 361 26.70 -38.17 -7.16
CA SER A 361 25.76 -39.20 -7.64
C SER A 361 24.33 -38.67 -7.93
N HIS A 362 23.51 -39.49 -8.62
CA HIS A 362 22.07 -39.23 -8.78
C HIS A 362 21.27 -39.55 -7.50
N ILE A 363 20.42 -38.63 -7.07
CA ILE A 363 19.08 -38.94 -6.53
C ILE A 363 18.08 -37.96 -7.13
N GLY A 364 17.18 -38.45 -7.98
CA GLY A 364 16.07 -37.64 -8.48
C GLY A 364 14.95 -37.54 -7.44
N ARG A 365 14.44 -36.33 -7.17
CA ARG A 365 13.21 -36.14 -6.40
C ARG A 365 12.47 -34.89 -6.86
N SER A 366 11.24 -35.07 -7.34
CA SER A 366 10.34 -33.95 -7.59
C SER A 366 9.99 -33.26 -6.28
N MET A 367 10.16 -31.94 -6.23
CA MET A 367 9.49 -31.07 -5.26
C MET A 367 9.05 -29.80 -5.97
N SER A 368 7.73 -29.62 -6.07
CA SER A 368 7.13 -28.31 -6.33
C SER A 368 7.63 -27.34 -5.24
N THR A 369 8.20 -26.21 -5.67
CA THR A 369 8.64 -25.14 -4.78
C THR A 369 7.73 -23.94 -5.00
N THR A 370 7.06 -23.50 -3.93
CA THR A 370 5.99 -22.51 -3.96
C THR A 370 6.51 -21.10 -4.26
N ALA A 371 5.70 -20.30 -4.96
CA ALA A 371 6.05 -18.97 -5.50
C ALA A 371 6.46 -17.92 -4.43
N ALA A 372 6.23 -18.18 -3.15
CA ALA A 372 6.51 -17.27 -2.03
C ALA A 372 7.98 -16.81 -1.90
N SER A 373 8.94 -17.44 -2.59
CA SER A 373 10.37 -17.12 -2.44
C SER A 373 10.86 -15.94 -3.29
N VAL A 374 10.12 -15.53 -4.34
CA VAL A 374 10.53 -14.44 -5.25
C VAL A 374 10.05 -13.08 -4.76
N VAL A 375 8.86 -13.03 -4.15
CA VAL A 375 8.21 -11.81 -3.62
C VAL A 375 9.12 -11.03 -2.65
N ALA A 376 10.00 -11.71 -1.92
CA ALA A 376 10.75 -11.16 -0.79
C ALA A 376 12.02 -10.35 -1.12
N LEU A 377 12.18 -9.87 -2.37
CA LEU A 377 13.33 -9.05 -2.80
C LEU A 377 12.97 -7.69 -3.42
N VAL A 378 11.72 -7.47 -3.85
CA VAL A 378 11.36 -6.31 -4.68
C VAL A 378 10.86 -5.12 -3.85
N ALA A 379 9.96 -5.35 -2.88
CA ALA A 379 9.42 -4.27 -2.04
C ALA A 379 10.46 -3.74 -1.01
N ALA A 380 11.53 -4.49 -0.77
CA ALA A 380 12.49 -4.25 0.31
C ALA A 380 13.46 -3.06 0.12
N ALA A 381 13.42 -2.35 -1.02
CA ALA A 381 14.46 -1.41 -1.44
C ALA A 381 14.00 0.06 -1.61
N LEU A 382 12.87 0.44 -1.01
CA LEU A 382 11.98 1.48 -1.59
C LEU A 382 11.68 2.72 -0.73
N PHE A 383 12.41 2.97 0.36
CA PHE A 383 12.20 4.11 1.28
C PHE A 383 13.52 4.73 1.76
#